data_AF-A0A9E3ED80-F1
#
_entry.id   AF-A0A9E3ED80-F1
#
_cell.length_a   1.000
_cell.length_b   1.000
_cell.length_c   1.000
_cell.angle_alpha   90.00
_cell.angle_beta   90.00
_cell.angle_gamma   90.00
#
_symmetry.space_group_name_H-M   'P 1'
#
loop_
_entity.id
_entity.type
_entity.pdbx_description
1 polymer ?
#
loop_
_entity_poly.entity_id
_entity_poly.type
_entity_poly.pdbx_seq_one_letter_code
_entity_poly.pdbx_strand_id
1 'polypeptide(L)'
;MLSLFDNTKIATKSIIPVMGMAVLFASIVALAGFELKTATSQYAEMTDRADPAVVAMLRVSKDMAQLGYNLYKSSTLTCLGADGATCRELDASLASSLDDGLKNLDRTSTLDPAHLADVESFKGRFKTVAAAVRNALALSDQDKNAEAAKAMATADPEIRALMEDIRTFDDQRLADTAARSATLDTSANHALTIMIMSGVAAALGGLAAAIWMSRITVANPLVRLSERMRALATGDLTVNVEGAQRRDEIGTMAKAVQTFKDNALKLEAAEAEASRRHKEAEAERRSAEAARERAARELEEVVDNLAAGLASLSSGDLTHRVAQPFAPQYEKLRTDFNKAMDSLHEA
;
A
#
# COMPACT_ATOMS: atom_id res chain seq x y z
N MET A 1 -7.25 -15.34 6.81
CA MET A 1 -6.47 -14.60 5.80
C MET A 1 -4.96 -14.53 6.13
N LEU A 2 -4.55 -14.53 7.41
CA LEU A 2 -3.11 -14.44 7.80
C LEU A 2 -2.26 -15.71 7.52
N SER A 3 -2.85 -16.92 7.51
CA SER A 3 -2.07 -18.16 7.34
C SER A 3 -1.50 -18.36 5.93
N LEU A 4 -1.96 -17.59 4.94
CA LEU A 4 -1.44 -17.60 3.57
C LEU A 4 0.01 -17.08 3.52
N PHE A 5 0.40 -16.23 4.46
CA PHE A 5 1.75 -15.62 4.50
C PHE A 5 2.72 -16.37 5.42
N ASP A 6 2.29 -17.39 6.16
CA ASP A 6 3.19 -18.09 7.09
C ASP A 6 4.24 -18.94 6.37
N ASN A 7 3.99 -19.31 5.12
CA ASN A 7 4.87 -20.18 4.33
C ASN A 7 5.71 -19.46 3.27
N THR A 8 5.61 -18.12 3.18
CA THR A 8 6.42 -17.33 2.24
C THR A 8 7.71 -16.85 2.90
N LYS A 9 8.75 -16.60 2.10
CA LYS A 9 10.02 -16.07 2.61
C LYS A 9 9.85 -14.67 3.19
N ILE A 10 10.66 -14.32 4.19
CA ILE A 10 10.64 -12.97 4.82
C ILE A 10 10.77 -11.86 3.76
N ALA A 11 11.69 -12.01 2.80
CA ALA A 11 11.89 -11.04 1.71
C ALA A 11 10.65 -10.87 0.83
N THR A 12 9.88 -11.93 0.59
CA THR A 12 8.63 -11.83 -0.17
C THR A 12 7.55 -11.10 0.63
N LYS A 13 7.47 -11.35 1.95
CA LYS A 13 6.51 -10.67 2.84
C LYS A 13 6.76 -9.17 2.93
N SER A 14 8.02 -8.72 2.92
CA SER A 14 8.35 -7.29 2.97
C SER A 14 8.04 -6.55 1.66
N ILE A 15 8.07 -7.23 0.51
CA ILE A 15 7.80 -6.62 -0.80
C ILE A 15 6.31 -6.45 -1.07
N ILE A 16 5.45 -7.35 -0.60
CA ILE A 16 3.99 -7.31 -0.83
C ILE A 16 3.34 -5.95 -0.50
N PRO A 17 3.53 -5.37 0.70
CA PRO A 17 2.92 -4.07 1.01
C PRO A 17 3.49 -2.94 0.15
N VAL A 18 4.79 -3.02 -0.21
CA VAL A 18 5.43 -2.03 -1.08
C VAL A 18 4.86 -2.08 -2.50
N MET A 19 4.67 -3.28 -3.07
CA MET A 19 4.02 -3.44 -4.37
C MET A 19 2.56 -3.00 -4.33
N GLY A 20 1.81 -3.35 -3.28
CA GLY A 20 0.43 -2.90 -3.11
C GLY A 20 0.32 -1.37 -3.08
N MET A 21 1.22 -0.71 -2.35
CA MET A 21 1.32 0.75 -2.29
C MET A 21 1.70 1.35 -3.65
N ALA A 22 2.65 0.74 -4.37
CA ALA A 22 3.06 1.20 -5.69
C ALA A 22 1.92 1.10 -6.73
N VAL A 23 1.14 0.01 -6.71
CA VAL A 23 -0.03 -0.15 -7.58
C VAL A 23 -1.11 0.88 -7.25
N LEU A 24 -1.44 1.05 -5.96
CA LEU A 24 -2.41 2.06 -5.52
C LEU A 24 -1.99 3.46 -5.93
N PHE A 25 -0.70 3.80 -5.73
CA PHE A 25 -0.16 5.09 -6.14
C PHE A 25 -0.23 5.29 -7.66
N ALA A 26 0.15 4.28 -8.45
CA ALA A 26 0.05 4.34 -9.90
C ALA A 26 -1.40 4.51 -10.39
N SER A 27 -2.36 3.82 -9.76
CA SER A 27 -3.79 3.98 -10.07
C SER A 27 -4.31 5.38 -9.75
N ILE A 28 -3.91 5.95 -8.61
CA ILE A 28 -4.26 7.33 -8.22
C ILE A 28 -3.69 8.34 -9.22
N VAL A 29 -2.41 8.20 -9.57
CA VAL A 29 -1.75 9.08 -10.56
C VAL A 29 -2.41 8.96 -11.92
N ALA A 30 -2.80 7.76 -12.35
CA ALA A 30 -3.49 7.54 -13.61
C ALA A 30 -4.87 8.23 -13.64
N LEU A 31 -5.65 8.13 -12.56
CA LEU A 31 -6.94 8.81 -12.43
C LEU A 31 -6.79 10.34 -12.46
N ALA A 32 -5.85 10.88 -11.67
CA ALA A 32 -5.57 12.31 -11.66
C ALA A 32 -5.09 12.81 -13.03
N GLY A 33 -4.28 12.02 -13.73
CA GLY A 33 -3.83 12.32 -15.09
C GLY A 33 -4.97 12.35 -16.11
N PHE A 34 -5.99 11.50 -15.96
CA PHE A 34 -7.17 11.51 -16.81
C PHE A 34 -8.02 12.78 -16.62
N GLU A 35 -8.27 13.17 -15.37
CA GLU A 35 -8.98 14.42 -15.02
C GLU A 35 -8.23 15.65 -15.55
N LEU A 36 -6.91 15.71 -15.34
CA LEU A 36 -6.09 16.82 -15.81
C LEU A 36 -6.08 16.91 -17.35
N LYS A 37 -6.10 15.78 -18.04
CA LYS A 37 -6.18 15.75 -19.51
C LYS A 37 -7.51 16.32 -19.99
N THR A 38 -8.62 15.99 -19.32
CA THR A 38 -9.95 16.55 -19.62
C THR A 38 -9.96 18.06 -19.42
N ALA A 39 -9.48 18.55 -18.26
CA ALA A 39 -9.37 19.99 -18.00
C ALA A 39 -8.51 20.69 -19.05
N THR A 40 -7.35 20.11 -19.40
CA THR A 40 -6.44 20.66 -20.43
C THR A 40 -7.12 20.74 -21.80
N SER A 41 -7.90 19.72 -22.19
CA SER A 41 -8.63 19.74 -23.46
C SER A 41 -9.71 20.82 -23.50
N GLN A 42 -10.37 21.07 -22.36
CA GLN A 42 -11.38 22.12 -22.24
C GLN A 42 -10.75 23.52 -22.26
N TYR A 43 -9.59 23.70 -21.61
CA TYR A 43 -8.81 24.95 -21.75
C TYR A 43 -8.39 25.20 -23.20
N ALA A 44 -7.90 24.18 -23.91
CA ALA A 44 -7.52 24.31 -25.31
C ALA A 44 -8.71 24.69 -26.21
N GLU A 45 -9.89 24.11 -25.98
CA GLU A 45 -11.11 24.51 -26.70
C GLU A 45 -11.46 25.98 -26.43
N MET A 46 -11.31 26.45 -25.18
CA MET A 46 -11.57 27.84 -24.82
C MET A 46 -10.59 28.79 -25.54
N THR A 47 -9.28 28.53 -25.48
CA THR A 47 -8.25 29.42 -26.03
C THR A 47 -8.17 29.38 -27.55
N ASP A 48 -8.39 28.23 -28.18
CA ASP A 48 -8.18 28.06 -29.62
C ASP A 48 -9.46 28.35 -30.42
N ARG A 49 -10.64 28.29 -29.78
CA ARG A 49 -11.93 28.49 -30.44
C ARG A 49 -12.81 29.53 -29.79
N ALA A 50 -13.18 29.35 -28.51
CA ALA A 50 -14.18 30.21 -27.87
C ALA A 50 -13.72 31.67 -27.74
N ASP A 51 -12.50 31.92 -27.23
CA ASP A 51 -11.98 33.29 -27.06
C ASP A 51 -11.80 34.00 -28.41
N PRO A 52 -11.19 33.38 -29.45
CA PRO A 52 -11.13 33.97 -30.78
C PRO A 52 -12.51 34.25 -31.41
N ALA A 53 -13.54 33.46 -31.09
CA ALA A 53 -14.91 33.70 -31.56
C ALA A 53 -15.53 34.94 -30.90
N VAL A 54 -15.39 35.07 -29.58
CA VAL A 54 -15.83 36.27 -28.84
C VAL A 54 -15.10 37.52 -29.34
N VAL A 55 -13.79 37.43 -29.54
CA VAL A 55 -13.01 38.55 -30.11
C VAL A 55 -13.47 38.90 -31.53
N ALA A 56 -13.80 37.91 -32.36
CA ALA A 56 -14.33 38.15 -33.70
C ALA A 56 -15.69 38.88 -33.64
N MET A 57 -16.61 38.47 -32.76
CA MET A 57 -17.89 39.16 -32.58
C MET A 57 -17.74 40.58 -32.02
N LEU A 58 -16.85 40.79 -31.04
CA LEU A 58 -16.54 42.14 -30.57
C LEU A 58 -16.00 43.05 -31.68
N ARG A 59 -15.28 42.49 -32.67
CA ARG A 59 -14.88 43.24 -33.88
C ARG A 59 -16.09 43.57 -34.75
N VAL A 60 -17.07 42.68 -34.91
CA VAL A 60 -18.34 42.99 -35.60
C VAL A 60 -19.05 44.17 -34.94
N SER A 61 -19.15 44.16 -33.60
CA SER A 61 -19.74 45.26 -32.83
C SER A 61 -18.98 46.58 -33.05
N LYS A 62 -17.65 46.53 -33.05
CA LYS A 62 -16.79 47.68 -33.38
C LYS A 62 -17.01 48.16 -34.82
N ASP A 63 -17.05 47.26 -35.80
CA ASP A 63 -17.24 47.58 -37.22
C ASP A 63 -18.62 48.23 -37.42
N MET A 64 -19.66 47.76 -36.73
CA MET A 64 -20.99 48.37 -36.70
C MET A 64 -20.99 49.80 -36.13
N ALA A 65 -20.30 50.03 -35.02
CA ALA A 65 -20.15 51.37 -34.45
C ALA A 65 -19.39 52.32 -35.40
N GLN A 66 -18.34 51.81 -36.05
CA GLN A 66 -17.55 52.55 -37.04
C GLN A 66 -18.40 52.94 -38.26
N LEU A 67 -19.28 52.05 -38.74
CA LEU A 67 -20.22 52.35 -39.82
C LEU A 67 -21.13 53.53 -39.46
N GLY A 68 -21.71 53.53 -38.27
CA GLY A 68 -22.56 54.63 -37.80
C GLY A 68 -21.81 55.96 -37.72
N TYR A 69 -20.59 55.96 -37.18
CA TYR A 69 -19.74 57.15 -37.09
C TYR A 69 -19.34 57.69 -38.48
N ASN A 70 -18.90 56.82 -39.38
CA ASN A 70 -18.50 57.20 -40.73
C ASN A 70 -19.70 57.69 -41.56
N LEU A 71 -20.86 57.07 -41.41
CA LEU A 71 -22.10 57.50 -42.07
C LEU A 71 -22.53 58.89 -41.58
N TYR A 72 -22.48 59.12 -40.27
CA TYR A 72 -22.73 60.45 -39.68
C TYR A 72 -21.76 61.48 -40.27
N LYS A 73 -20.46 61.20 -40.25
CA LYS A 73 -19.42 62.11 -40.79
C LYS A 73 -19.61 62.42 -42.28
N SER A 74 -20.06 61.44 -43.06
CA SER A 74 -20.39 61.60 -44.49
C SER A 74 -21.57 62.57 -44.66
N SER A 75 -22.63 62.36 -43.88
CA SER A 75 -23.88 63.14 -43.96
C SER A 75 -23.80 64.56 -43.41
N THR A 76 -22.92 64.86 -42.43
CA THR A 76 -22.93 66.16 -41.72
C THR A 76 -21.65 67.00 -41.85
N LEU A 77 -20.47 66.39 -42.03
CA LEU A 77 -19.19 67.07 -41.73
C LEU A 77 -18.22 67.18 -42.91
N THR A 78 -18.34 66.36 -43.96
CA THR A 78 -17.24 66.23 -44.92
C THR A 78 -17.67 66.42 -46.38
N CYS A 79 -18.75 65.82 -46.88
CA CYS A 79 -19.10 65.98 -48.30
C CYS A 79 -19.84 67.29 -48.63
N LEU A 80 -20.31 68.00 -47.61
CA LEU A 80 -20.70 69.42 -47.71
C LEU A 80 -19.47 70.32 -47.53
N GLY A 81 -18.56 70.34 -48.53
CA GLY A 81 -17.48 71.32 -48.63
C GLY A 81 -16.03 70.80 -48.59
N ALA A 82 -15.77 69.50 -48.40
CA ALA A 82 -14.43 68.93 -48.56
C ALA A 82 -14.08 68.63 -50.03
N ASP A 83 -12.79 68.39 -50.29
CA ASP A 83 -12.36 67.92 -51.60
C ASP A 83 -12.83 66.48 -51.87
N GLY A 84 -12.94 66.10 -53.15
CA GLY A 84 -13.40 64.76 -53.53
C GLY A 84 -12.48 63.62 -53.06
N ALA A 85 -11.28 63.91 -52.54
CA ALA A 85 -10.40 62.91 -51.96
C ALA A 85 -10.89 62.45 -50.58
N THR A 86 -11.33 63.38 -49.73
CA THR A 86 -11.76 63.06 -48.36
C THR A 86 -13.07 62.24 -48.33
N CYS A 87 -14.01 62.51 -49.25
CA CYS A 87 -15.23 61.68 -49.37
C CYS A 87 -14.90 60.26 -49.85
N ARG A 88 -14.03 60.10 -50.85
CA ARG A 88 -13.61 58.77 -51.34
C ARG A 88 -12.92 57.92 -50.26
N GLU A 89 -12.13 58.53 -49.39
CA GLU A 89 -11.50 57.82 -48.26
C GLU A 89 -12.56 57.32 -47.26
N LEU A 90 -13.58 58.14 -46.98
CA LEU A 90 -14.66 57.77 -46.07
C LEU A 90 -15.52 56.63 -46.65
N ASP A 91 -15.86 56.70 -47.93
CA ASP A 91 -16.60 55.64 -48.62
C ASP A 91 -15.80 54.32 -48.66
N ALA A 92 -14.49 54.40 -48.90
CA ALA A 92 -13.60 53.25 -48.82
C ALA A 92 -13.56 52.66 -47.40
N SER A 93 -13.52 53.50 -46.37
CA SER A 93 -13.58 53.05 -44.97
C SER A 93 -14.92 52.38 -44.63
N LEU A 94 -16.05 52.94 -45.08
CA LEU A 94 -17.38 52.33 -44.97
C LEU A 94 -17.44 50.97 -45.66
N ALA A 95 -16.93 50.87 -46.88
CA ALA A 95 -16.88 49.61 -47.63
C ALA A 95 -16.01 48.56 -46.90
N SER A 96 -14.86 48.97 -46.35
CA SER A 96 -13.99 48.08 -45.55
C SER A 96 -14.71 47.57 -44.31
N SER A 97 -15.35 48.45 -43.51
CA SER A 97 -16.06 48.03 -42.29
C SER A 97 -17.21 47.05 -42.59
N LEU A 98 -17.90 47.19 -43.74
CA LEU A 98 -18.91 46.21 -44.16
C LEU A 98 -18.29 44.85 -44.51
N ASP A 99 -17.15 44.83 -45.19
CA ASP A 99 -16.46 43.60 -45.57
C ASP A 99 -15.82 42.90 -44.36
N ASP A 100 -15.17 43.68 -43.49
CA ASP A 100 -14.54 43.20 -42.27
C ASP A 100 -15.58 42.65 -41.29
N GLY A 101 -16.74 43.31 -41.14
CA GLY A 101 -17.85 42.80 -40.33
C GLY A 101 -18.37 41.44 -40.82
N LEU A 102 -18.54 41.27 -42.14
CA LEU A 102 -18.94 39.98 -42.73
C LEU A 102 -17.87 38.90 -42.55
N LYS A 103 -16.59 39.23 -42.74
CA LYS A 103 -15.46 38.30 -42.50
C LYS A 103 -15.39 37.87 -41.04
N ASN A 104 -15.60 38.80 -40.11
CA ASN A 104 -15.60 38.50 -38.68
C ASN A 104 -16.79 37.60 -38.31
N LEU A 105 -17.99 37.82 -38.89
CA LEU A 105 -19.13 36.91 -38.74
C LEU A 105 -18.84 35.51 -39.29
N ASP A 106 -18.26 35.40 -40.49
CA ASP A 106 -17.84 34.10 -41.06
C ASP A 106 -16.83 33.38 -40.16
N ARG A 107 -15.86 34.14 -39.64
CA ARG A 107 -14.87 33.62 -38.69
C ARG A 107 -15.56 33.12 -37.43
N THR A 108 -16.51 33.85 -36.86
CA THR A 108 -17.29 33.39 -35.70
C THR A 108 -18.06 32.11 -36.00
N SER A 109 -18.74 32.00 -37.15
CA SER A 109 -19.46 30.77 -37.55
C SER A 109 -18.55 29.53 -37.56
N THR A 110 -17.27 29.68 -37.93
CA THR A 110 -16.31 28.57 -37.93
C THR A 110 -15.76 28.22 -36.54
N LEU A 111 -15.66 29.20 -35.65
CA LEU A 111 -15.06 29.03 -34.32
C LEU A 111 -16.08 28.64 -33.25
N ASP A 112 -17.33 29.08 -33.39
CA ASP A 112 -18.42 28.84 -32.44
C ASP A 112 -19.62 28.12 -33.12
N PRO A 113 -19.45 26.86 -33.52
CA PRO A 113 -20.52 26.09 -34.18
C PRO A 113 -21.73 25.86 -33.27
N ALA A 114 -21.57 25.99 -31.94
CA ALA A 114 -22.67 25.85 -30.99
C ALA A 114 -23.71 26.98 -31.13
N HIS A 115 -23.29 28.15 -31.62
CA HIS A 115 -24.14 29.33 -31.79
C HIS A 115 -24.33 29.71 -33.26
N LEU A 116 -24.13 28.76 -34.18
CA LEU A 116 -24.19 29.01 -35.63
C LEU A 116 -25.51 29.63 -36.08
N ALA A 117 -26.63 29.25 -35.46
CA ALA A 117 -27.95 29.79 -35.81
C ALA A 117 -28.05 31.30 -35.54
N ASP A 118 -27.55 31.76 -34.39
CA ASP A 118 -27.54 33.18 -34.03
C ASP A 118 -26.60 33.97 -34.94
N VAL A 119 -25.39 33.44 -35.18
CA VAL A 119 -24.38 34.09 -36.03
C VAL A 119 -24.84 34.20 -37.49
N GLU A 120 -25.48 33.16 -38.04
CA GLU A 120 -26.05 33.22 -39.40
C GLU A 120 -27.26 34.17 -39.49
N SER A 121 -28.06 34.26 -38.41
CA SER A 121 -29.12 35.28 -38.30
C SER A 121 -28.53 36.69 -38.33
N PHE A 122 -27.50 36.97 -37.51
CA PHE A 122 -26.79 38.25 -37.51
C PHE A 122 -26.18 38.56 -38.87
N LYS A 123 -25.59 37.57 -39.54
CA LYS A 123 -25.03 37.73 -40.89
C LYS A 123 -26.09 38.08 -41.93
N GLY A 124 -27.28 37.47 -41.88
CA GLY A 124 -28.39 37.83 -42.76
C GLY A 124 -28.85 39.27 -42.56
N ARG A 125 -29.00 39.68 -41.29
CA ARG A 125 -29.40 41.04 -40.90
C ARG A 125 -28.32 42.07 -41.24
N PHE A 126 -27.05 41.75 -40.98
CA PHE A 126 -25.90 42.57 -41.34
C PHE A 126 -25.81 42.78 -42.86
N LYS A 127 -26.06 41.75 -43.68
CA LYS A 127 -26.14 41.90 -45.15
C LYS A 127 -27.26 42.85 -45.57
N THR A 128 -28.39 42.82 -44.86
CA THR A 128 -29.52 43.73 -45.12
C THR A 128 -29.14 45.18 -44.81
N VAL A 129 -28.49 45.41 -43.66
CA VAL A 129 -27.91 46.71 -43.29
C VAL A 129 -26.86 47.16 -44.32
N ALA A 130 -25.95 46.28 -44.72
CA ALA A 130 -24.92 46.56 -45.70
C ALA A 130 -25.50 46.99 -47.06
N ALA A 131 -26.58 46.33 -47.50
CA ALA A 131 -27.28 46.70 -48.73
C ALA A 131 -27.93 48.08 -48.62
N ALA A 132 -28.53 48.42 -47.48
CA ALA A 132 -29.12 49.73 -47.24
C ALA A 132 -28.05 50.84 -47.24
N VAL A 133 -26.92 50.63 -46.56
CA VAL A 133 -25.79 51.58 -46.54
C VAL A 133 -25.24 51.79 -47.94
N ARG A 134 -24.99 50.72 -48.72
CA ARG A 134 -24.52 50.84 -50.10
C ARG A 134 -25.49 51.59 -51.00
N ASN A 135 -26.80 51.35 -50.85
CA ASN A 135 -27.82 52.09 -51.58
C ASN A 135 -27.84 53.58 -51.20
N ALA A 136 -27.71 53.90 -49.91
CA ALA A 136 -27.63 55.27 -49.44
C ALA A 136 -26.38 56.00 -49.97
N LEU A 137 -25.22 55.34 -50.00
CA LEU A 137 -24.00 55.87 -50.61
C LEU A 137 -24.18 56.13 -52.11
N ALA A 138 -24.75 55.18 -52.86
CA ALA A 138 -25.01 55.34 -54.29
C ALA A 138 -26.02 56.47 -54.62
N LEU A 139 -26.97 56.73 -53.73
CA LEU A 139 -27.88 57.87 -53.83
C LEU A 139 -27.15 59.19 -53.48
N SER A 140 -26.26 59.17 -52.49
CA SER A 140 -25.41 60.31 -52.13
C SER A 140 -24.48 60.71 -53.28
N ASP A 141 -23.91 59.74 -54.01
CA ASP A 141 -23.09 59.97 -55.21
C ASP A 141 -23.86 60.65 -56.35
N GLN A 142 -25.19 60.55 -56.36
CA GLN A 142 -26.09 61.18 -57.33
C GLN A 142 -26.69 62.50 -56.83
N ASP A 143 -26.15 63.07 -55.75
CA ASP A 143 -26.70 64.25 -55.06
C ASP A 143 -28.13 64.07 -54.49
N LYS A 144 -28.61 62.82 -54.38
CA LYS A 144 -29.96 62.48 -53.87
C LYS A 144 -29.96 62.26 -52.35
N ASN A 145 -29.42 63.22 -51.62
CA ASN A 145 -29.20 63.11 -50.17
C ASN A 145 -30.51 62.92 -49.37
N ALA A 146 -31.62 63.50 -49.82
CA ALA A 146 -32.93 63.32 -49.18
C ALA A 146 -33.46 61.88 -49.33
N GLU A 147 -33.22 61.24 -50.48
CA GLU A 147 -33.60 59.85 -50.72
C GLU A 147 -32.68 58.90 -49.94
N ALA A 148 -31.37 59.20 -49.89
CA ALA A 148 -30.40 58.46 -49.08
C ALA A 148 -30.77 58.48 -47.58
N ALA A 149 -31.15 59.65 -47.05
CA ALA A 149 -31.60 59.79 -45.66
C ALA A 149 -32.86 58.98 -45.38
N LYS A 150 -33.83 58.94 -46.31
CA LYS A 150 -35.05 58.13 -46.18
C LYS A 150 -34.75 56.63 -46.22
N ALA A 151 -33.84 56.20 -47.10
CA ALA A 151 -33.40 54.80 -47.18
C ALA A 151 -32.75 54.36 -45.85
N MET A 152 -31.87 55.19 -45.28
CA MET A 152 -31.26 54.91 -43.98
C MET A 152 -32.26 54.95 -42.83
N ALA A 153 -33.21 55.89 -42.82
CA ALA A 153 -34.27 55.92 -41.81
C ALA A 153 -35.13 54.65 -41.81
N THR A 154 -35.27 54.00 -42.96
CA THR A 154 -35.99 52.72 -43.07
C THR A 154 -35.17 51.55 -42.50
N ALA A 155 -33.84 51.60 -42.62
CA ALA A 155 -32.94 50.58 -42.08
C ALA A 155 -32.61 50.78 -40.59
N ASP A 156 -32.82 51.98 -40.05
CA ASP A 156 -32.45 52.35 -38.68
C ASP A 156 -33.04 51.43 -37.58
N PRO A 157 -34.32 51.01 -37.61
CA PRO A 157 -34.85 50.06 -36.63
C PRO A 157 -34.10 48.73 -36.63
N GLU A 158 -33.75 48.23 -37.83
CA GLU A 158 -33.02 46.98 -37.99
C GLU A 158 -31.57 47.11 -37.52
N ILE A 159 -30.92 48.24 -37.80
CA ILE A 159 -29.56 48.55 -37.31
C ILE A 159 -29.53 48.56 -35.78
N ARG A 160 -30.51 49.23 -35.14
CA ARG A 160 -30.61 49.31 -33.68
C ARG A 160 -30.86 47.93 -33.08
N ALA A 161 -31.84 47.19 -33.60
CA ALA A 161 -32.14 45.84 -33.14
C ALA A 161 -30.93 44.90 -33.31
N LEU A 162 -30.23 44.97 -34.44
CA LEU A 162 -29.06 44.13 -34.70
C LEU A 162 -27.92 44.45 -33.72
N MET A 163 -27.64 45.73 -33.46
CA MET A 163 -26.61 46.09 -32.47
C MET A 163 -26.98 45.65 -31.06
N GLU A 164 -28.25 45.75 -30.68
CA GLU A 164 -28.73 45.30 -29.37
C GLU A 164 -28.62 43.79 -29.20
N ASP A 165 -28.99 43.02 -30.23
CA ASP A 165 -28.91 41.56 -30.20
C ASP A 165 -27.45 41.07 -30.22
N ILE A 166 -26.59 41.68 -31.05
CA ILE A 166 -25.14 41.37 -31.05
C ILE A 166 -24.52 41.70 -29.70
N ARG A 167 -24.87 42.85 -29.10
CA ARG A 167 -24.37 43.21 -27.76
C ARG A 167 -24.83 42.22 -26.70
N THR A 168 -26.11 41.84 -26.72
CA THR A 168 -26.65 40.86 -25.77
C THR A 168 -25.96 39.51 -25.93
N PHE A 169 -25.71 39.09 -27.18
CA PHE A 169 -24.93 37.91 -27.49
C PHE A 169 -23.50 38.01 -26.94
N ASP A 170 -22.78 39.11 -27.21
CA ASP A 170 -21.42 39.34 -26.70
C ASP A 170 -21.36 39.29 -25.16
N ASP A 171 -22.29 39.95 -24.48
CA ASP A 171 -22.39 39.98 -23.02
C ASP A 171 -22.64 38.57 -22.45
N GLN A 172 -23.52 37.78 -23.08
CA GLN A 172 -23.77 36.39 -22.70
C GLN A 172 -22.54 35.51 -22.92
N ARG A 173 -21.88 35.61 -24.08
CA ARG A 173 -20.70 34.81 -24.38
C ARG A 173 -19.51 35.14 -23.48
N LEU A 174 -19.33 36.42 -23.12
CA LEU A 174 -18.33 36.84 -22.12
C LEU A 174 -18.63 36.25 -20.74
N ALA A 175 -19.89 36.29 -20.30
CA ALA A 175 -20.31 35.69 -19.03
C ALA A 175 -20.10 34.17 -19.01
N ASP A 176 -20.44 33.48 -20.11
CA ASP A 176 -20.23 32.03 -20.25
C ASP A 176 -18.75 31.65 -20.18
N THR A 177 -17.88 32.38 -20.89
CA THR A 177 -16.43 32.13 -20.86
C THR A 177 -15.86 32.36 -19.45
N ALA A 178 -16.29 33.43 -18.76
CA ALA A 178 -15.88 33.68 -17.39
C ALA A 178 -16.33 32.58 -16.41
N ALA A 179 -17.59 32.13 -16.54
CA ALA A 179 -18.13 31.03 -15.74
C ALA A 179 -17.39 29.72 -16.01
N ARG A 180 -17.14 29.38 -17.28
CA ARG A 180 -16.37 28.19 -17.68
C ARG A 180 -14.95 28.24 -17.11
N SER A 181 -14.25 29.36 -17.23
CA SER A 181 -12.90 29.53 -16.64
C SER A 181 -12.90 29.27 -15.13
N ALA A 182 -13.85 29.85 -14.39
CA ALA A 182 -13.94 29.64 -12.93
C ALA A 182 -14.23 28.17 -12.56
N THR A 183 -15.08 27.49 -13.35
CA THR A 183 -15.36 26.06 -13.14
C THR A 183 -14.14 25.19 -13.45
N LEU A 184 -13.35 25.55 -14.46
CA LEU A 184 -12.12 24.86 -14.83
C LEU A 184 -11.04 25.02 -13.77
N ASP A 185 -10.84 26.23 -13.24
CA ASP A 185 -9.90 26.47 -12.13
C ASP A 185 -10.29 25.67 -10.88
N THR A 186 -11.58 25.64 -10.57
CA THR A 186 -12.12 24.87 -9.45
C THR A 186 -11.92 23.37 -9.66
N SER A 187 -12.16 22.87 -10.88
CA SER A 187 -11.98 21.46 -11.24
C SER A 187 -10.50 21.05 -11.19
N ALA A 188 -9.60 21.89 -11.69
CA ALA A 188 -8.15 21.67 -11.62
C ALA A 188 -7.66 21.61 -10.16
N ASN A 189 -8.11 22.53 -9.30
CA ASN A 189 -7.78 22.54 -7.87
C ASN A 189 -8.35 21.33 -7.12
N HIS A 190 -9.58 20.90 -7.46
CA HIS A 190 -10.16 19.68 -6.91
C HIS A 190 -9.37 18.44 -7.33
N ALA A 191 -8.97 18.33 -8.60
CA ALA A 191 -8.14 17.23 -9.09
C ALA A 191 -6.79 17.17 -8.36
N LEU A 192 -6.11 18.32 -8.19
CA LEU A 192 -4.88 18.43 -7.42
C LEU A 192 -5.07 18.03 -5.94
N THR A 193 -6.14 18.50 -5.31
CA THR A 193 -6.43 18.19 -3.90
C THR A 193 -6.69 16.71 -3.70
N ILE A 194 -7.50 16.09 -4.57
CA ILE A 194 -7.80 14.65 -4.52
C ILE A 194 -6.50 13.86 -4.74
N MET A 195 -5.66 14.24 -5.70
CA MET A 195 -4.38 13.58 -5.96
C MET A 195 -3.45 13.63 -4.73
N ILE A 196 -3.29 14.80 -4.11
CA ILE A 196 -2.44 14.95 -2.92
C ILE A 196 -3.02 14.14 -1.75
N MET A 197 -4.30 14.28 -1.45
CA MET A 197 -4.93 13.62 -0.30
C MET A 197 -4.94 12.10 -0.46
N SER A 198 -5.25 11.58 -1.65
CA SER A 198 -5.20 10.14 -1.93
C SER A 198 -3.77 9.62 -1.92
N GLY A 199 -2.79 10.38 -2.43
CA GLY A 199 -1.37 10.05 -2.34
C GLY A 199 -0.88 9.94 -0.89
N VAL A 200 -1.22 10.91 -0.03
CA VAL A 200 -0.90 10.88 1.41
C VAL A 200 -1.61 9.71 2.09
N ALA A 201 -2.89 9.48 1.82
CA ALA A 201 -3.65 8.37 2.38
C ALA A 201 -3.06 7.00 1.96
N ALA A 202 -2.66 6.83 0.70
CA ALA A 202 -2.02 5.62 0.21
C ALA A 202 -0.65 5.39 0.86
N ALA A 203 0.16 6.44 1.03
CA ALA A 203 1.46 6.35 1.69
C ALA A 203 1.31 5.96 3.18
N LEU A 204 0.42 6.62 3.91
CA LEU A 204 0.15 6.32 5.32
C LEU A 204 -0.46 4.93 5.50
N GLY A 205 -1.42 4.56 4.66
CA GLY A 205 -2.05 3.24 4.66
C GLY A 205 -1.06 2.12 4.34
N GLY A 206 -0.21 2.33 3.34
CA GLY A 206 0.85 1.38 2.98
C GLY A 206 1.88 1.20 4.09
N LEU A 207 2.30 2.29 4.74
CA LEU A 207 3.20 2.25 5.89
C LEU A 207 2.57 1.51 7.08
N ALA A 208 1.31 1.83 7.41
CA ALA A 208 0.58 1.16 8.49
C ALA A 208 0.41 -0.34 8.22
N ALA A 209 0.05 -0.72 6.99
CA ALA A 209 -0.06 -2.12 6.57
C ALA A 209 1.28 -2.85 6.64
N ALA A 210 2.37 -2.21 6.20
CA ALA A 210 3.72 -2.78 6.27
C ALA A 210 4.16 -3.01 7.73
N ILE A 211 3.95 -2.03 8.62
CA ILE A 211 4.28 -2.15 10.04
C ILE A 211 3.45 -3.27 10.68
N TRP A 212 2.15 -3.29 10.43
CA TRP A 212 1.23 -4.29 10.98
C TRP A 212 1.60 -5.71 10.51
N MET A 213 1.85 -5.89 9.22
CA MET A 213 2.23 -7.18 8.63
C MET A 213 3.59 -7.66 9.14
N SER A 214 4.58 -6.76 9.22
CA SER A 214 5.91 -7.07 9.77
C SER A 214 5.84 -7.52 11.23
N ARG A 215 5.06 -6.82 12.06
CA ARG A 215 4.86 -7.19 13.47
C ARG A 215 4.28 -8.59 13.63
N ILE A 216 3.20 -8.90 12.90
CA ILE A 216 2.50 -10.18 13.06
C ILE A 216 3.27 -11.36 12.46
N THR A 217 3.87 -11.18 11.27
CA THR A 217 4.42 -12.31 10.50
C THR A 217 5.89 -12.58 10.76
N VAL A 218 6.64 -11.59 11.26
CA VAL A 218 8.10 -11.67 11.48
C VAL A 218 8.45 -11.37 12.94
N ALA A 219 8.16 -10.16 13.44
CA ALA A 219 8.65 -9.73 14.75
C ALA A 219 8.10 -10.59 15.90
N ASN A 220 6.77 -10.80 15.95
CA ASN A 220 6.15 -11.57 17.02
C ASN A 220 6.63 -13.04 17.07
N PRO A 221 6.69 -13.79 15.94
CA PRO A 221 7.28 -15.13 15.95
C PRO A 221 8.75 -15.16 16.39
N LEU A 222 9.57 -14.18 16.01
CA LEU A 222 10.98 -14.13 16.42
C LEU A 222 11.13 -13.86 17.92
N VAL A 223 10.32 -12.95 18.49
CA VAL A 223 10.29 -12.70 19.93
C VAL A 223 9.89 -13.96 20.69
N ARG A 224 8.81 -14.63 20.27
CA ARG A 224 8.38 -15.90 20.88
C ARG A 224 9.46 -16.98 20.80
N LEU A 225 10.13 -17.12 19.65
CA LEU A 225 11.21 -18.10 19.52
C LEU A 225 12.40 -17.78 20.43
N SER A 226 12.73 -16.49 20.58
CA SER A 226 13.78 -16.03 21.51
C SER A 226 13.44 -16.33 22.97
N GLU A 227 12.19 -16.10 23.39
CA GLU A 227 11.71 -16.44 24.74
C GLU A 227 11.80 -17.95 25.02
N ARG A 228 11.40 -18.79 24.06
CA ARG A 228 11.49 -20.25 24.18
C ARG A 228 12.94 -20.72 24.27
N MET A 229 13.84 -20.14 23.48
CA MET A 229 15.26 -20.46 23.55
C MET A 229 15.86 -20.07 24.90
N ARG A 230 15.46 -18.92 25.48
CA ARG A 230 15.88 -18.52 26.84
C ARG A 230 15.37 -19.52 27.89
N ALA A 231 14.13 -19.97 27.79
CA ALA A 231 13.58 -20.96 28.72
C ALA A 231 14.33 -22.31 28.67
N LEU A 232 14.66 -22.80 27.47
CA LEU A 232 15.48 -24.00 27.29
C LEU A 232 16.89 -23.81 27.88
N ALA A 233 17.48 -22.63 27.70
CA ALA A 233 18.79 -22.31 28.27
C ALA A 233 18.80 -22.26 29.81
N THR A 234 17.64 -21.98 30.43
CA THR A 234 17.46 -22.05 31.89
C THR A 234 17.06 -23.45 32.40
N GLY A 235 17.01 -24.46 31.52
CA GLY A 235 16.69 -25.84 31.88
C GLY A 235 15.20 -26.21 31.85
N ASP A 236 14.31 -25.31 31.41
CA ASP A 236 12.89 -25.62 31.27
C ASP A 236 12.62 -26.38 29.95
N LEU A 237 12.56 -27.70 30.03
CA LEU A 237 12.27 -28.59 28.90
C LEU A 237 10.76 -28.79 28.64
N THR A 238 9.89 -28.18 29.44
CA THR A 238 8.43 -28.31 29.26
C THR A 238 7.89 -27.40 28.15
N VAL A 239 8.64 -26.37 27.76
CA VAL A 239 8.22 -25.39 26.76
C VAL A 239 7.93 -26.01 25.39
N ASN A 240 6.78 -25.68 24.80
CA ASN A 240 6.43 -26.11 23.45
C ASN A 240 7.06 -25.20 22.38
N VAL A 241 7.73 -25.79 21.38
CA VAL A 241 8.32 -25.05 20.25
C VAL A 241 7.32 -25.04 19.10
N GLU A 242 6.53 -23.98 19.02
CA GLU A 242 5.56 -23.79 17.94
C GLU A 242 6.23 -23.29 16.65
N GLY A 243 5.65 -23.65 15.50
CA GLY A 243 6.05 -23.08 14.21
C GLY A 243 7.11 -23.89 13.44
N ALA A 244 7.55 -25.04 13.95
CA ALA A 244 8.45 -25.96 13.24
C ALA A 244 7.85 -26.48 11.90
N GLN A 245 6.53 -26.43 11.74
CA GLN A 245 5.81 -26.77 10.52
C GLN A 245 5.85 -25.68 9.42
N ARG A 246 6.30 -24.46 9.74
CA ARG A 246 6.43 -23.38 8.75
C ARG A 246 7.47 -23.73 7.69
N ARG A 247 7.24 -23.26 6.46
CA ARG A 247 8.13 -23.49 5.31
C ARG A 247 9.05 -22.30 5.00
N ASP A 248 9.12 -21.32 5.90
CA ASP A 248 9.94 -20.11 5.76
C ASP A 248 11.19 -20.14 6.65
N GLU A 249 11.98 -19.06 6.63
CA GLU A 249 13.22 -18.95 7.41
C GLU A 249 12.96 -19.08 8.93
N ILE A 250 11.81 -18.59 9.40
CA ILE A 250 11.41 -18.69 10.81
C ILE A 250 11.11 -20.15 11.17
N GLY A 251 10.47 -20.91 10.28
CA GLY A 251 10.27 -22.36 10.44
C GLY A 251 11.58 -23.14 10.55
N THR A 252 12.59 -22.77 9.74
CA THR A 252 13.93 -23.37 9.83
C THR A 252 14.58 -23.13 11.20
N MET A 253 14.46 -21.91 11.74
CA MET A 253 14.95 -21.61 13.09
C MET A 253 14.16 -22.37 14.17
N ALA A 254 12.83 -22.46 14.05
CA ALA A 254 12.00 -23.21 14.99
C ALA A 254 12.36 -24.71 15.02
N LYS A 255 12.63 -25.32 13.86
CA LYS A 255 13.13 -26.70 13.78
C LYS A 255 14.46 -26.89 14.50
N ALA A 256 15.39 -25.93 14.36
CA ALA A 256 16.68 -25.99 15.06
C ALA A 256 16.50 -25.94 16.59
N VAL A 257 15.61 -25.07 17.08
CA VAL A 257 15.27 -24.99 18.52
C VAL A 257 14.59 -26.29 19.00
N GLN A 258 13.72 -26.89 18.19
CA GLN A 258 13.13 -28.20 18.51
C GLN A 258 14.20 -29.28 18.65
N THR A 259 15.16 -29.38 17.72
CA THR A 259 16.27 -30.33 17.82
C THR A 259 17.10 -30.11 19.09
N PHE A 260 17.30 -28.85 19.50
CA PHE A 260 18.01 -28.53 20.74
C PHE A 260 17.25 -29.05 21.97
N LYS A 261 15.93 -28.83 22.03
CA LYS A 261 15.07 -29.40 23.07
C LYS A 261 15.13 -30.93 23.11
N ASP A 262 15.02 -31.57 21.95
CA ASP A 262 15.03 -33.04 21.86
C ASP A 262 16.36 -33.63 22.34
N ASN A 263 17.48 -32.95 22.04
CA ASN A 263 18.80 -33.35 22.53
C ASN A 263 18.93 -33.15 24.05
N ALA A 264 18.39 -32.06 24.60
CA ALA A 264 18.41 -31.82 26.03
C ALA A 264 17.56 -32.86 26.80
N LEU A 265 16.40 -33.24 26.28
CA LEU A 265 15.58 -34.33 26.86
C LEU A 265 16.29 -35.68 26.82
N LYS A 266 16.99 -35.99 25.73
CA LYS A 266 17.80 -37.22 25.63
C LYS A 266 18.95 -37.22 26.64
N LEU A 267 19.59 -36.08 26.85
CA LEU A 267 20.67 -35.94 27.83
C LEU A 267 20.14 -36.13 29.25
N GLU A 268 19.03 -35.50 29.63
CA GLU A 268 18.39 -35.68 30.94
C GLU A 268 17.99 -37.14 31.17
N ALA A 269 17.40 -37.80 30.18
CA ALA A 269 17.06 -39.21 30.25
C ALA A 269 18.30 -40.11 30.43
N ALA A 270 19.39 -39.80 29.70
CA ALA A 270 20.65 -40.53 29.82
C ALA A 270 21.32 -40.33 31.18
N GLU A 271 21.28 -39.12 31.74
CA GLU A 271 21.78 -38.82 33.09
C GLU A 271 20.95 -39.53 34.17
N ALA A 272 19.62 -39.53 34.04
CA ALA A 272 18.74 -40.25 34.94
C ALA A 272 18.99 -41.77 34.90
N GLU A 273 19.19 -42.34 33.71
CA GLU A 273 19.54 -43.75 33.56
C GLU A 273 20.92 -44.06 34.14
N ALA A 274 21.93 -43.22 33.89
CA ALA A 274 23.27 -43.37 34.45
C ALA A 274 23.25 -43.30 35.98
N SER A 275 22.50 -42.36 36.57
CA SER A 275 22.31 -42.25 38.01
C SER A 275 21.62 -43.49 38.60
N ARG A 276 20.60 -44.03 37.91
CA ARG A 276 19.93 -45.26 38.32
C ARG A 276 20.90 -46.45 38.30
N ARG A 277 21.64 -46.64 37.21
CA ARG A 277 22.65 -47.70 37.09
C ARG A 277 23.75 -47.57 38.16
N HIS A 278 24.18 -46.35 38.48
CA HIS A 278 25.16 -46.12 39.54
C HIS A 278 24.61 -46.54 40.91
N LYS A 279 23.37 -46.16 41.24
CA LYS A 279 22.71 -46.57 42.50
C LYS A 279 22.52 -48.08 42.59
N GLU A 280 22.12 -48.72 41.49
CA GLU A 280 21.98 -50.19 41.41
C GLU A 280 23.33 -50.88 41.63
N ALA A 281 24.40 -50.41 40.97
CA ALA A 281 25.74 -50.96 41.13
C ALA A 281 26.29 -50.75 42.56
N GLU A 282 26.05 -49.60 43.19
CA GLU A 282 26.42 -49.38 44.59
C GLU A 282 25.65 -50.30 45.54
N ALA A 283 24.36 -50.50 45.32
CA ALA A 283 23.55 -51.41 46.12
C ALA A 283 24.02 -52.86 45.99
N GLU A 284 24.38 -53.31 44.78
CA GLU A 284 24.95 -54.62 44.54
C GLU A 284 26.34 -54.78 45.19
N ARG A 285 27.20 -53.76 45.12
CA ARG A 285 28.49 -53.79 45.82
C ARG A 285 28.31 -53.91 47.33
N ARG A 286 27.40 -53.12 47.92
CA ARG A 286 27.09 -53.18 49.36
C ARG A 286 26.51 -54.54 49.76
N SER A 287 25.64 -55.13 48.96
CA SER A 287 25.06 -56.45 49.26
C SER A 287 26.11 -57.56 49.18
N ALA A 288 26.99 -57.50 48.17
CA ALA A 288 28.10 -58.42 48.02
C ALA A 288 29.12 -58.30 49.17
N GLU A 289 29.45 -57.09 49.61
CA GLU A 289 30.33 -56.85 50.76
C GLU A 289 29.71 -57.36 52.06
N ALA A 290 28.44 -57.06 52.31
CA ALA A 290 27.72 -57.57 53.48
C ALA A 290 27.64 -59.11 53.48
N ALA A 291 27.47 -59.74 52.31
CA ALA A 291 27.49 -61.20 52.18
C ALA A 291 28.87 -61.78 52.49
N ARG A 292 29.95 -61.13 52.02
CA ARG A 292 31.34 -61.53 52.33
C ARG A 292 31.64 -61.40 53.82
N GLU A 293 31.23 -60.31 54.47
CA GLU A 293 31.40 -60.14 55.91
C GLU A 293 30.63 -61.19 56.72
N ARG A 294 29.40 -61.53 56.33
CA ARG A 294 28.63 -62.62 56.98
C ARG A 294 29.35 -63.95 56.82
N ALA A 295 29.80 -64.29 55.62
CA ALA A 295 30.54 -65.52 55.37
C ALA A 295 31.85 -65.58 56.16
N ALA A 296 32.55 -64.45 56.32
CA ALA A 296 33.76 -64.37 57.14
C ALA A 296 33.47 -64.62 58.63
N ARG A 297 32.39 -64.01 59.17
CA ARG A 297 31.94 -64.27 60.55
C ARG A 297 31.54 -65.73 60.78
N GLU A 298 30.79 -66.31 59.84
CA GLU A 298 30.42 -67.73 59.89
C GLU A 298 31.66 -68.64 59.86
N LEU A 299 32.67 -68.31 59.06
CA LEU A 299 33.92 -69.08 59.01
C LEU A 299 34.73 -68.95 60.30
N GLU A 300 34.83 -67.74 60.87
CA GLU A 300 35.50 -67.50 62.14
C GLU A 300 34.87 -68.33 63.26
N GLU A 301 33.53 -68.34 63.35
CA GLU A 301 32.79 -69.17 64.30
C GLU A 301 33.04 -70.67 64.14
N VAL A 302 33.15 -71.16 62.89
CA VAL A 302 33.52 -72.56 62.59
C VAL A 302 34.94 -72.86 63.08
N VAL A 303 35.90 -71.98 62.79
CA VAL A 303 37.31 -72.15 63.17
C VAL A 303 37.46 -72.13 64.69
N ASP A 304 36.81 -71.21 65.39
CA ASP A 304 36.87 -71.10 66.86
C ASP A 304 36.28 -72.34 67.54
N ASN A 305 35.12 -72.82 67.07
CA ASN A 305 34.50 -74.03 67.61
C ASN A 305 35.35 -75.29 67.37
N LEU A 306 35.96 -75.43 66.19
CA LEU A 306 36.89 -76.54 65.91
C LEU A 306 38.18 -76.42 66.72
N ALA A 307 38.73 -75.22 66.89
CA ALA A 307 39.91 -74.97 67.71
C ALA A 307 39.66 -75.31 69.18
N ALA A 308 38.51 -74.94 69.74
CA ALA A 308 38.08 -75.33 71.09
C ALA A 308 37.95 -76.85 71.23
N GLY A 309 37.40 -77.52 70.20
CA GLY A 309 37.32 -78.97 70.16
C GLY A 309 38.69 -79.66 70.11
N LEU A 310 39.60 -79.16 69.27
CA LEU A 310 40.98 -79.67 69.17
C LEU A 310 41.79 -79.42 70.46
N ALA A 311 41.59 -78.29 71.13
CA ALA A 311 42.21 -78.01 72.42
C ALA A 311 41.73 -79.00 73.50
N SER A 312 40.43 -79.30 73.52
CA SER A 312 39.84 -80.30 74.43
C SER A 312 40.46 -81.68 74.18
N LEU A 313 40.59 -82.09 72.91
CA LEU A 313 41.31 -83.31 72.51
C LEU A 313 42.77 -83.33 72.98
N SER A 314 43.52 -82.24 72.80
CA SER A 314 44.92 -82.13 73.26
C SER A 314 45.06 -82.21 74.78
N SER A 315 44.03 -81.85 75.53
CA SER A 315 43.98 -81.97 76.99
C SER A 315 43.54 -83.36 77.49
N GLY A 316 43.24 -84.29 76.57
CA GLY A 316 42.81 -85.65 76.87
C GLY A 316 41.29 -85.82 77.03
N ASP A 317 40.50 -84.77 76.77
CA ASP A 317 39.04 -84.86 76.80
C ASP A 317 38.48 -85.31 75.44
N LEU A 318 38.19 -86.61 75.34
CA LEU A 318 37.58 -87.23 74.17
C LEU A 318 36.05 -87.14 74.16
N THR A 319 35.42 -86.54 75.18
CA THR A 319 33.96 -86.43 75.29
C THR A 319 33.41 -85.16 74.65
N HIS A 320 34.27 -84.18 74.32
CA HIS A 320 33.85 -82.95 73.68
C HIS A 320 33.23 -83.19 72.29
N ARG A 321 32.08 -82.57 72.04
CA ARG A 321 31.39 -82.59 70.73
C ARG A 321 30.96 -81.17 70.39
N VAL A 322 31.13 -80.80 69.12
CA VAL A 322 30.63 -79.52 68.61
C VAL A 322 29.12 -79.64 68.39
N ALA A 323 28.35 -79.09 69.32
CA ALA A 323 26.88 -79.21 69.36
C ALA A 323 26.15 -78.15 68.53
N GLN A 324 26.72 -76.93 68.39
CA GLN A 324 26.11 -75.89 67.58
C GLN A 324 26.20 -76.25 66.09
N PRO A 325 25.09 -76.25 65.34
CA PRO A 325 25.11 -76.43 63.89
C PRO A 325 25.89 -75.31 63.21
N PHE A 326 26.73 -75.64 62.24
CA PHE A 326 27.40 -74.65 61.41
C PHE A 326 26.53 -74.23 60.23
N ALA A 327 26.91 -73.14 59.56
CA ALA A 327 26.29 -72.75 58.29
C ALA A 327 26.34 -73.93 57.30
N PRO A 328 25.35 -74.10 56.40
CA PRO A 328 25.22 -75.30 55.57
C PRO A 328 26.48 -75.70 54.79
N GLN A 329 27.28 -74.74 54.33
CA GLN A 329 28.53 -75.02 53.62
C GLN A 329 29.66 -75.59 54.51
N TYR A 330 29.59 -75.42 55.83
CA TYR A 330 30.61 -75.84 56.79
C TYR A 330 30.16 -77.02 57.68
N GLU A 331 28.90 -77.43 57.62
CA GLU A 331 28.31 -78.49 58.46
C GLU A 331 29.03 -79.84 58.35
N LYS A 332 29.63 -80.11 57.19
CA LYS A 332 30.46 -81.30 56.97
C LYS A 332 31.66 -81.33 57.91
N LEU A 333 32.31 -80.18 58.17
CA LEU A 333 33.48 -80.10 59.06
C LEU A 333 33.12 -80.47 60.51
N ARG A 334 31.96 -80.01 60.99
CA ARG A 334 31.43 -80.36 62.31
C ARG A 334 31.21 -81.88 62.44
N THR A 335 30.58 -82.45 61.42
CA THR A 335 30.25 -83.87 61.37
C THR A 335 31.51 -84.72 61.32
N ASP A 336 32.48 -84.36 60.46
CA ASP A 336 33.76 -85.06 60.33
C ASP A 336 34.58 -84.96 61.62
N PHE A 337 34.61 -83.80 62.28
CA PHE A 337 35.26 -83.62 63.59
C PHE A 337 34.64 -84.51 64.67
N ASN A 338 33.32 -84.45 64.85
CA ASN A 338 32.62 -85.24 65.86
C ASN A 338 32.80 -86.75 65.62
N LYS A 339 32.75 -87.19 64.36
CA LYS A 339 33.00 -88.59 63.99
C LYS A 339 34.42 -89.05 64.29
N ALA A 340 35.42 -88.19 64.06
CA ALA A 340 36.80 -88.48 64.44
C ALA A 340 36.95 -88.59 65.97
N MET A 341 36.27 -87.75 66.74
CA MET A 341 36.23 -87.84 68.20
C MET A 341 35.54 -89.12 68.69
N ASP A 342 34.47 -89.57 68.04
CA ASP A 342 33.82 -90.85 68.34
C ASP A 342 34.80 -92.03 68.11
N SER A 343 35.49 -92.05 66.96
CA SER A 343 36.45 -93.11 66.64
C SER A 343 37.67 -93.14 67.59
N LEU A 344 38.10 -91.98 68.10
CA LEU A 344 39.20 -91.90 69.08
C LEU A 344 38.76 -92.27 70.49
N HIS A 345 37.48 -92.08 70.85
CA HIS A 345 36.93 -92.49 72.15
C HIS A 345 36.73 -94.02 72.26
N GLU A 346 36.55 -94.70 71.12
CA GLU A 346 36.38 -96.15 71.03
C GLU A 346 37.71 -96.94 70.92
N ALA A 347 38.86 -96.26 70.80
CA ALA A 347 40.20 -96.84 70.68
C ALA A 347 40.94 -96.90 72.02
#